data_AF-A0A9E2W7R7-F1
#
_entry.id   AF-A0A9E2W7R7-F1
#
_cell.length_a   1.000
_cell.length_b   1.000
_cell.length_c   1.000
_cell.angle_alpha   90.00
_cell.angle_beta   90.00
_cell.angle_gamma   90.00
#
_symmetry.space_group_name_H-M   'P 1'
#
loop_
_entity.id
_entity.type
_entity.pdbx_description
1 polymer ?
#
loop_
_entity_poly.entity_id
_entity_poly.type
_entity_poly.pdbx_seq_one_letter_code
_entity_poly.pdbx_strand_id
1 'polypeptide(L)'
;MKSFVSILSIACLVFLFVAGCSKEHSVEKKDTTITSTWSFSEGDNNFKGTVDSAYIDTASNIVFLNLNGTADNGSDKIAIVIYGTQIANGTYTSPQAFFTYTQNNNVIYQSDASQAKFSVNISNLDTSSVSGTFSGEVMSGNGIAVNITNGKFTSVLKKDVIGSIPTGNLTVWASESCNQNDPIEVIINGQKEFVENFTATAPDCGAQGAANYTLPAGYYSVTAICGGDTVNYPDKVLVQPYACNQLQLLH
;
A
#
# COMPACT_ATOMS: atom_id res chain seq x y z
N MET A 1 -89.36 -6.84 47.09
CA MET A 1 -90.32 -7.67 46.32
C MET A 1 -90.10 -7.38 44.84
N LYS A 2 -89.67 -8.42 44.11
CA LYS A 2 -89.78 -8.65 42.66
C LYS A 2 -89.03 -7.74 41.65
N SER A 3 -88.10 -8.42 40.96
CA SER A 3 -87.56 -8.21 39.62
C SER A 3 -88.58 -7.83 38.54
N PHE A 4 -88.12 -7.29 37.41
CA PHE A 4 -88.29 -7.84 36.04
C PHE A 4 -87.48 -6.95 35.06
N VAL A 5 -86.31 -7.40 34.57
CA VAL A 5 -86.04 -7.92 33.21
C VAL A 5 -86.38 -6.94 32.06
N SER A 6 -85.35 -6.49 31.35
CA SER A 6 -85.41 -6.45 29.88
C SER A 6 -84.00 -6.66 29.30
N ILE A 7 -83.86 -7.84 28.72
CA ILE A 7 -82.76 -8.29 27.86
C ILE A 7 -82.96 -7.62 26.49
N LEU A 8 -81.85 -7.40 25.78
CA LEU A 8 -81.69 -7.57 24.32
C LEU A 8 -81.13 -6.34 23.57
N SER A 9 -80.11 -6.63 22.76
CA SER A 9 -79.57 -5.82 21.67
C SER A 9 -78.75 -4.60 22.06
N ILE A 10 -77.42 -4.78 22.04
CA ILE A 10 -76.58 -4.30 20.94
C ILE A 10 -75.30 -5.15 20.96
N ALA A 11 -75.37 -6.23 20.20
CA ALA A 11 -74.21 -6.98 19.74
C ALA A 11 -73.61 -6.23 18.55
N CYS A 12 -72.70 -5.28 18.78
CA CYS A 12 -71.93 -4.66 17.68
C CYS A 12 -70.74 -3.84 18.15
N LEU A 13 -69.87 -4.35 19.04
CA LEU A 13 -68.59 -3.67 19.31
C LEU A 13 -67.49 -4.61 19.83
N VAL A 14 -67.35 -5.78 19.22
CA VAL A 14 -66.26 -6.72 19.47
C VAL A 14 -65.52 -6.94 18.14
N PHE A 15 -64.80 -5.93 17.62
CA PHE A 15 -63.96 -6.15 16.43
C PHE A 15 -62.85 -5.11 16.18
N LEU A 16 -62.30 -4.43 17.20
CA LEU A 16 -61.23 -3.42 16.97
C LEU A 16 -60.08 -3.40 17.99
N PHE A 17 -59.67 -4.55 18.54
CA PHE A 17 -58.43 -4.62 19.34
C PHE A 17 -57.61 -5.90 19.09
N VAL A 18 -57.44 -6.25 17.83
CA VAL A 18 -56.30 -7.08 17.39
C VAL A 18 -55.51 -6.31 16.33
N ALA A 19 -55.09 -5.10 16.69
CA ALA A 19 -53.87 -4.53 16.12
C ALA A 19 -52.72 -5.36 16.67
N GLY A 20 -52.48 -6.49 16.01
CA GLY A 20 -51.28 -7.28 16.23
C GLY A 20 -50.09 -6.37 16.00
N CYS A 21 -49.32 -6.12 17.05
CA CYS A 21 -47.92 -5.78 16.89
C CYS A 21 -47.27 -6.97 16.19
N SER A 22 -47.32 -6.99 14.87
CA SER A 22 -46.32 -7.69 14.07
C SER A 22 -45.00 -7.09 14.51
N LYS A 23 -44.32 -7.77 15.43
CA LYS A 23 -42.94 -7.49 15.78
C LYS A 23 -42.20 -7.68 14.47
N GLU A 24 -41.91 -6.58 13.79
CA GLU A 24 -41.13 -6.59 12.59
C GLU A 24 -39.81 -7.28 12.97
N HIS A 25 -39.57 -8.44 12.37
CA HIS A 25 -38.26 -9.07 12.41
C HIS A 25 -37.33 -8.13 11.63
N SER A 26 -36.90 -7.05 12.28
CA SER A 26 -35.70 -6.35 11.89
C SER A 26 -34.59 -7.39 11.99
N VAL A 27 -34.17 -7.88 10.83
CA VAL A 27 -32.91 -8.61 10.71
C VAL A 27 -31.87 -7.56 11.09
N GLU A 28 -31.49 -7.52 12.36
CA GLU A 28 -30.35 -6.73 12.82
C GLU A 28 -29.17 -7.23 11.99
N LYS A 29 -28.79 -6.41 11.01
CA LYS A 29 -27.59 -6.62 10.22
C LYS A 29 -26.48 -6.61 11.25
N LYS A 30 -25.99 -7.80 11.63
CA LYS A 30 -24.88 -7.93 12.57
C LYS A 30 -23.76 -7.09 11.99
N ASP A 31 -23.52 -5.95 12.61
CA ASP A 31 -22.40 -5.10 12.28
C ASP A 31 -21.18 -5.89 12.75
N THR A 32 -20.59 -6.65 11.84
CA THR A 32 -19.39 -7.41 12.12
C THR A 32 -18.24 -6.43 12.16
N THR A 33 -18.09 -5.77 13.31
CA THR A 33 -16.96 -4.88 13.58
C THR A 33 -15.68 -5.69 13.45
N ILE A 34 -14.91 -5.43 12.40
CA ILE A 34 -13.61 -6.06 12.18
C ILE A 34 -12.61 -5.42 13.14
N THR A 35 -12.13 -6.20 14.12
CA THR A 35 -11.06 -5.76 15.01
C THR A 35 -9.72 -5.82 14.27
N SER A 36 -9.06 -4.67 14.11
CA SER A 36 -7.77 -4.57 13.41
C SER A 36 -6.60 -4.94 14.33
N THR A 37 -6.03 -6.13 14.18
CA THR A 37 -5.00 -6.69 15.09
C THR A 37 -3.90 -7.41 14.34
N TRP A 38 -2.72 -7.52 14.98
CA TRP A 38 -1.62 -8.36 14.53
C TRP A 38 -0.92 -9.04 15.71
N SER A 39 -0.25 -10.16 15.47
CA SER A 39 0.65 -10.80 16.45
C SER A 39 1.65 -11.72 15.78
N PHE A 40 2.79 -12.00 16.42
CA PHE A 40 3.76 -13.06 16.05
C PHE A 40 4.58 -13.51 17.26
N SER A 41 5.36 -14.58 17.10
CA SER A 41 6.25 -15.11 18.15
C SER A 41 7.69 -15.28 17.63
N GLU A 42 8.68 -15.07 18.50
CA GLU A 42 10.09 -15.44 18.31
C GLU A 42 10.54 -16.22 19.56
N GLY A 43 10.77 -17.52 19.43
CA GLY A 43 10.98 -18.39 20.61
C GLY A 43 9.82 -18.28 21.60
N ASP A 44 10.13 -17.93 22.85
CA ASP A 44 9.14 -17.71 23.92
C ASP A 44 8.56 -16.28 23.93
N ASN A 45 9.12 -15.37 23.14
CA ASN A 45 8.67 -13.98 23.05
C ASN A 45 7.42 -13.89 22.19
N ASN A 46 6.42 -13.14 22.68
CA ASN A 46 5.16 -12.91 21.97
C ASN A 46 4.93 -11.41 21.77
N PHE A 47 4.70 -11.03 20.52
CA PHE A 47 4.49 -9.65 20.09
C PHE A 47 3.09 -9.52 19.53
N LYS A 48 2.39 -8.43 19.86
CA LYS A 48 1.03 -8.17 19.40
C LYS A 48 0.68 -6.68 19.48
N GLY A 49 -0.33 -6.30 18.71
CA GLY A 49 -0.83 -4.94 18.67
C GLY A 49 -2.03 -4.74 17.76
N THR A 50 -2.31 -3.48 17.47
CA THR A 50 -3.36 -3.04 16.54
C THR A 50 -2.77 -2.74 15.17
N VAL A 51 -3.51 -3.04 14.11
CA VAL A 51 -3.18 -2.55 12.77
C VAL A 51 -3.78 -1.15 12.64
N ASP A 52 -2.93 -0.15 12.48
CA ASP A 52 -3.32 1.28 12.42
C ASP A 52 -3.79 1.65 11.00
N SER A 53 -3.18 1.03 9.99
CA SER A 53 -3.55 1.23 8.59
C SER A 53 -3.31 -0.03 7.76
N ALA A 54 -4.30 -0.39 6.95
CA ALA A 54 -4.15 -1.32 5.83
C ALA A 54 -4.67 -0.63 4.56
N TYR A 55 -3.86 -0.55 3.51
CA TYR A 55 -4.27 0.08 2.26
C TYR A 55 -3.54 -0.53 1.06
N ILE A 56 -4.17 -0.43 -0.10
CA ILE A 56 -3.57 -0.77 -1.39
C ILE A 56 -3.20 0.52 -2.10
N ASP A 57 -1.97 0.59 -2.59
CA ASP A 57 -1.47 1.66 -3.45
C ASP A 57 -1.00 1.07 -4.79
N THR A 58 -0.86 1.89 -5.83
CA THR A 58 -0.38 1.46 -7.14
C THR A 58 0.56 2.50 -7.75
N ALA A 59 1.82 2.13 -7.97
CA ALA A 59 2.83 2.97 -8.61
C ALA A 59 3.46 2.23 -9.80
N SER A 60 3.49 2.85 -10.98
CA SER A 60 4.14 2.30 -12.18
C SER A 60 3.72 0.85 -12.50
N ASN A 61 2.42 0.57 -12.41
CA ASN A 61 1.81 -0.78 -12.57
C ASN A 61 2.22 -1.83 -11.51
N ILE A 62 2.84 -1.40 -10.42
CA ILE A 62 3.11 -2.23 -9.25
C ILE A 62 2.09 -1.85 -8.18
N VAL A 63 1.35 -2.85 -7.72
CA VAL A 63 0.38 -2.78 -6.63
C VAL A 63 1.09 -3.11 -5.33
N PHE A 64 0.90 -2.29 -4.30
CA PHE A 64 1.46 -2.47 -2.96
C PHE A 64 0.32 -2.63 -1.97
N LEU A 65 0.30 -3.72 -1.20
CA LEU A 65 -0.50 -3.83 0.01
C LEU A 65 0.37 -3.47 1.21
N ASN A 66 0.03 -2.38 1.88
CA ASN A 66 0.73 -1.86 3.04
C ASN A 66 -0.08 -2.13 4.31
N LEU A 67 0.58 -2.70 5.33
CA LEU A 67 0.04 -2.96 6.66
C LEU A 67 0.98 -2.33 7.69
N ASN A 68 0.51 -1.32 8.42
CA ASN A 68 1.26 -0.70 9.51
C ASN A 68 0.49 -0.86 10.81
N GLY A 69 1.21 -1.14 11.89
CA GLY A 69 0.60 -1.31 13.22
C GLY A 69 1.47 -0.85 14.35
N THR A 70 0.84 -0.68 15.50
CA THR A 70 1.44 -0.30 16.77
C THR A 70 1.24 -1.42 17.78
N ALA A 71 2.28 -1.77 18.53
CA ALA A 71 2.19 -2.79 19.57
C ALA A 71 1.37 -2.32 20.78
N ASP A 72 0.94 -3.26 21.63
CA ASP A 72 0.16 -2.96 22.85
C ASP A 72 0.89 -2.00 23.81
N ASN A 73 2.22 -1.86 23.72
CA ASN A 73 3.00 -0.91 24.51
C ASN A 73 2.97 0.54 23.96
N GLY A 74 2.36 0.78 22.80
CA GLY A 74 2.22 2.08 22.16
C GLY A 74 3.46 2.61 21.42
N SER A 75 4.65 2.09 21.73
CA SER A 75 5.93 2.56 21.15
C SER A 75 6.40 1.74 19.96
N ASP A 76 6.21 0.43 20.00
CA ASP A 76 6.79 -0.47 19.00
C ASP A 76 5.92 -0.52 17.74
N LYS A 77 6.55 -0.67 16.57
CA LYS A 77 5.87 -0.62 15.27
C LYS A 77 6.14 -1.87 14.45
N ILE A 78 5.13 -2.30 13.71
CA ILE A 78 5.21 -3.34 12.68
C ILE A 78 4.89 -2.72 11.32
N ALA A 79 5.60 -3.18 10.28
CA ALA A 79 5.26 -2.93 8.89
C ALA A 79 5.33 -4.24 8.11
N ILE A 80 4.29 -4.54 7.33
CA ILE A 80 4.28 -5.61 6.33
C ILE A 80 3.94 -4.97 4.98
N VAL A 81 4.75 -5.24 3.97
CA VAL A 81 4.53 -4.75 2.60
C VAL A 81 4.54 -5.94 1.66
N ILE A 82 3.51 -6.06 0.83
CA ILE A 82 3.45 -7.04 -0.26
C ILE A 82 3.34 -6.26 -1.56
N TYR A 83 4.11 -6.63 -2.57
CA TYR A 83 4.04 -5.96 -3.87
C TYR A 83 4.09 -6.92 -5.05
N GLY A 84 3.47 -6.51 -6.15
CA GLY A 84 3.40 -7.27 -7.40
C GLY A 84 2.61 -6.52 -8.46
N THR A 85 2.40 -7.10 -9.63
CA THR A 85 1.52 -6.50 -10.66
C THR A 85 0.03 -6.62 -10.30
N GLN A 86 -0.29 -7.53 -9.38
CA GLN A 86 -1.61 -7.74 -8.79
C GLN A 86 -1.42 -8.32 -7.39
N ILE A 87 -2.31 -7.95 -6.46
CA ILE A 87 -2.41 -8.59 -5.15
C ILE A 87 -3.77 -9.30 -5.04
N ALA A 88 -3.72 -10.59 -4.72
CA ALA A 88 -4.87 -11.47 -4.49
C ALA A 88 -4.61 -12.40 -3.28
N ASN A 89 -5.61 -13.19 -2.88
CA ASN A 89 -5.40 -14.26 -1.91
C ASN A 89 -4.30 -15.21 -2.38
N GLY A 90 -3.39 -15.59 -1.49
CA GLY A 90 -2.23 -16.41 -1.85
C GLY A 90 -1.04 -16.20 -0.93
N THR A 91 0.06 -16.89 -1.26
CA THR A 91 1.32 -16.82 -0.52
C THR A 91 2.33 -15.98 -1.28
N TYR A 92 2.95 -15.03 -0.59
CA TYR A 92 3.99 -14.14 -1.09
C TYR A 92 5.24 -14.35 -0.25
N THR A 93 6.37 -14.63 -0.89
CA THR A 93 7.66 -14.78 -0.23
C THR A 93 8.55 -13.59 -0.53
N SER A 94 9.51 -13.29 0.33
CA SER A 94 10.58 -12.33 -0.01
C SER A 94 11.22 -12.70 -1.38
N PRO A 95 11.52 -11.72 -2.25
CA PRO A 95 11.45 -10.28 -2.00
C PRO A 95 10.03 -9.66 -2.11
N GLN A 96 9.03 -10.36 -2.66
CA GLN A 96 7.69 -9.81 -2.89
C GLN A 96 6.91 -9.51 -1.61
N ALA A 97 7.31 -10.13 -0.49
CA ALA A 97 6.83 -9.82 0.84
C ALA A 97 7.97 -9.31 1.73
N PHE A 98 7.72 -8.22 2.43
CA PHE A 98 8.64 -7.57 3.34
C PHE A 98 8.01 -7.40 4.72
N PHE A 99 8.81 -7.56 5.76
CA PHE A 99 8.43 -7.39 7.14
C PHE A 99 9.49 -6.59 7.89
N THR A 100 9.06 -5.70 8.78
CA THR A 100 9.92 -5.02 9.74
C THR A 100 9.19 -4.85 11.06
N TYR A 101 9.90 -5.09 12.17
CA TYR A 101 9.46 -4.77 13.52
C TYR A 101 10.50 -3.87 14.20
N THR A 102 10.03 -2.79 14.83
CA THR A 102 10.89 -1.81 15.51
C THR A 102 10.50 -1.65 16.97
N GLN A 103 11.49 -1.46 17.83
CA GLN A 103 11.31 -1.10 19.24
C GLN A 103 12.07 0.19 19.53
N ASN A 104 11.37 1.21 20.06
CA ASN A 104 11.94 2.54 20.27
C ASN A 104 12.66 3.08 19.01
N ASN A 105 12.04 2.91 17.83
CA ASN A 105 12.57 3.26 16.51
C ASN A 105 13.83 2.50 16.04
N ASN A 106 14.29 1.49 16.78
CA ASN A 106 15.37 0.61 16.32
C ASN A 106 14.79 -0.63 15.66
N VAL A 107 15.33 -1.03 14.50
CA VAL A 107 14.93 -2.27 13.82
C VAL A 107 15.38 -3.47 14.65
N ILE A 108 14.42 -4.25 15.11
CA ILE A 108 14.68 -5.47 15.88
C ILE A 108 14.60 -6.70 14.99
N TYR A 109 13.64 -6.75 14.06
CA TYR A 109 13.50 -7.83 13.08
C TYR A 109 13.18 -7.27 11.70
N GLN A 110 13.75 -7.87 10.66
CA GLN A 110 13.49 -7.50 9.27
C GLN A 110 13.67 -8.70 8.32
N SER A 111 12.78 -8.88 7.36
CA SER A 111 12.95 -9.90 6.31
C SER A 111 14.13 -9.58 5.40
N ASP A 112 14.95 -10.59 5.07
CA ASP A 112 16.03 -10.47 4.09
C ASP A 112 15.49 -10.58 2.65
N ALA A 113 15.48 -9.48 1.91
CA ALA A 113 14.99 -9.46 0.53
C ALA A 113 15.87 -10.27 -0.45
N SER A 114 17.11 -10.63 -0.07
CA SER A 114 17.98 -11.47 -0.90
C SER A 114 17.65 -12.96 -0.81
N GLN A 115 16.79 -13.36 0.13
CA GLN A 115 16.45 -14.77 0.39
C GLN A 115 14.93 -14.98 0.50
N ALA A 116 14.41 -16.02 -0.17
CA ALA A 116 12.99 -16.36 -0.12
C ALA A 116 12.60 -17.15 1.16
N LYS A 117 12.96 -16.65 2.34
CA LYS A 117 12.76 -17.35 3.62
C LYS A 117 11.69 -16.77 4.54
N PHE A 118 11.20 -15.57 4.24
CA PHE A 118 10.03 -14.97 4.89
C PHE A 118 8.82 -15.05 3.97
N SER A 119 7.65 -15.30 4.54
CA SER A 119 6.40 -15.55 3.81
C SER A 119 5.21 -14.86 4.47
N VAL A 120 4.30 -14.33 3.65
CA VAL A 120 2.99 -13.82 4.03
C VAL A 120 1.92 -14.55 3.23
N ASN A 121 0.92 -15.13 3.90
CA ASN A 121 -0.23 -15.75 3.27
C ASN A 121 -1.47 -14.86 3.49
N ILE A 122 -2.00 -14.29 2.41
CA ILE A 122 -3.28 -13.57 2.42
C ILE A 122 -4.41 -14.60 2.31
N SER A 123 -5.15 -14.79 3.39
CA SER A 123 -6.28 -15.72 3.46
C SER A 123 -7.60 -15.08 3.04
N ASN A 124 -7.75 -13.77 3.28
CA ASN A 124 -8.88 -12.99 2.81
C ASN A 124 -8.40 -11.60 2.35
N LEU A 125 -8.84 -11.20 1.17
CA LEU A 125 -8.71 -9.84 0.66
C LEU A 125 -9.97 -9.51 -0.13
N ASP A 126 -10.71 -8.53 0.37
CA ASP A 126 -11.90 -7.99 -0.28
C ASP A 126 -11.85 -6.46 -0.30
N THR A 127 -12.95 -5.82 -0.70
CA THR A 127 -13.01 -4.35 -0.82
C THR A 127 -12.97 -3.60 0.51
N SER A 128 -13.13 -4.30 1.63
CA SER A 128 -13.33 -3.75 2.98
C SER A 128 -12.36 -4.32 4.02
N SER A 129 -11.72 -5.44 3.75
CA SER A 129 -10.89 -6.13 4.73
C SER A 129 -9.73 -6.89 4.11
N VAL A 130 -8.71 -7.10 4.93
CA VAL A 130 -7.57 -7.97 4.62
C VAL A 130 -7.18 -8.76 5.87
N SER A 131 -6.92 -10.05 5.71
CA SER A 131 -6.42 -10.92 6.77
C SER A 131 -5.48 -11.98 6.23
N GLY A 132 -4.61 -12.48 7.10
CA GLY A 132 -3.64 -13.47 6.71
C GLY A 132 -2.72 -13.92 7.84
N THR A 133 -1.73 -14.70 7.48
CA THR A 133 -0.65 -15.15 8.35
C THR A 133 0.70 -14.75 7.79
N PHE A 134 1.73 -14.76 8.63
CA PHE A 134 3.12 -14.56 8.21
C PHE A 134 4.07 -15.36 9.09
N SER A 135 5.20 -15.77 8.54
CA SER A 135 6.24 -16.52 9.25
C SER A 135 7.51 -16.60 8.41
N GLY A 136 8.59 -17.05 9.03
CA GLY A 136 9.83 -17.41 8.34
C GLY A 136 11.06 -16.84 9.00
N GLU A 137 12.18 -16.95 8.30
CA GLU A 137 13.48 -16.44 8.75
C GLU A 137 13.56 -14.93 8.50
N VAL A 138 13.94 -14.18 9.53
CA VAL A 138 14.17 -12.73 9.51
C VAL A 138 15.53 -12.43 10.14
N MET A 139 16.13 -11.30 9.79
CA MET A 139 17.37 -10.82 10.40
C MET A 139 17.04 -9.99 11.63
N SER A 140 17.68 -10.30 12.75
CA SER A 140 17.67 -9.45 13.93
C SER A 140 18.47 -8.16 13.70
N GLY A 141 18.31 -7.16 14.58
CA GLY A 141 19.11 -5.92 14.56
C GLY A 141 20.63 -6.12 14.64
N ASN A 142 21.08 -7.31 15.05
CA ASN A 142 22.50 -7.70 15.10
C ASN A 142 22.96 -8.48 13.85
N GLY A 143 22.11 -8.64 12.83
CA GLY A 143 22.41 -9.43 11.64
C GLY A 143 22.40 -10.95 11.87
N ILE A 144 21.77 -11.43 12.95
CA ILE A 144 21.57 -12.87 13.20
C ILE A 144 20.21 -13.29 12.66
N ALA A 145 20.18 -14.35 11.84
CA ALA A 145 18.95 -14.95 11.36
C ALA A 145 18.17 -15.61 12.51
N VAL A 146 16.88 -15.30 12.63
CA VAL A 146 15.95 -15.86 13.61
C VAL A 146 14.65 -16.25 12.92
N ASN A 147 13.92 -17.22 13.48
CA ASN A 147 12.62 -17.62 12.95
C ASN A 147 11.48 -16.97 13.72
N ILE A 148 10.60 -16.28 13.01
CA ILE A 148 9.31 -15.83 13.54
C ILE A 148 8.19 -16.76 13.10
N THR A 149 7.27 -17.03 14.02
CA THR A 149 6.18 -17.99 13.84
C THR A 149 4.86 -17.43 14.32
N ASN A 150 3.75 -18.11 14.00
CA ASN A 150 2.39 -17.75 14.43
C ASN A 150 1.98 -16.31 14.10
N GLY A 151 2.59 -15.73 13.05
CA GLY A 151 2.23 -14.40 12.57
C GLY A 151 0.81 -14.41 12.04
N LYS A 152 -0.02 -13.49 12.49
CA LYS A 152 -1.38 -13.27 12.01
C LYS A 152 -1.71 -11.80 11.97
N PHE A 153 -2.55 -11.41 11.03
CA PHE A 153 -3.09 -10.05 10.95
C PHE A 153 -4.53 -10.06 10.45
N THR A 154 -5.28 -9.04 10.84
CA THR A 154 -6.60 -8.72 10.32
C THR A 154 -6.76 -7.21 10.38
N SER A 155 -7.30 -6.59 9.33
CA SER A 155 -7.55 -5.16 9.32
C SER A 155 -8.68 -4.78 8.37
N VAL A 156 -9.31 -3.65 8.66
CA VAL A 156 -10.18 -2.95 7.70
C VAL A 156 -9.29 -2.37 6.62
N LEU A 157 -9.55 -2.73 5.36
CA LEU A 157 -8.86 -2.15 4.23
C LEU A 157 -9.43 -0.75 3.99
N LYS A 158 -8.59 0.27 4.16
CA LYS A 158 -8.92 1.61 3.72
C LYS A 158 -8.84 1.62 2.20
N LYS A 159 -10.00 1.42 1.57
CA LYS A 159 -10.20 1.62 0.14
C LYS A 159 -9.95 3.11 -0.11
N ASP A 160 -8.87 3.40 -0.82
CA ASP A 160 -8.40 4.75 -1.16
C ASP A 160 -7.85 5.54 0.03
N VAL A 161 -6.59 5.30 0.35
CA VAL A 161 -5.70 6.44 0.58
C VAL A 161 -4.86 6.51 -0.68
N ILE A 162 -5.28 7.34 -1.65
CA ILE A 162 -4.30 7.98 -2.54
C ILE A 162 -3.44 8.83 -1.60
N GLY A 163 -2.54 8.19 -0.86
CA GLY A 163 -1.38 8.87 -0.34
C GLY A 163 -0.67 9.26 -1.60
N SER A 164 -0.55 10.56 -1.88
CA SER A 164 0.24 11.04 -3.00
C SER A 164 1.54 10.25 -2.99
N ILE A 165 1.76 9.40 -3.99
CA ILE A 165 3.02 8.65 -4.07
C ILE A 165 4.09 9.72 -4.05
N PRO A 166 5.02 9.70 -3.09
CA PRO A 166 5.99 10.77 -2.97
C PRO A 166 6.76 10.84 -4.29
N THR A 167 6.55 11.93 -5.02
CA THR A 167 7.19 12.17 -6.29
C THR A 167 8.57 12.79 -6.07
N GLY A 168 9.51 12.49 -6.95
CA GLY A 168 10.76 13.20 -7.09
C GLY A 168 10.78 13.93 -8.44
N ASN A 169 11.64 14.94 -8.54
CA ASN A 169 11.95 15.55 -9.83
C ASN A 169 13.17 14.83 -10.42
N LEU A 170 13.13 14.58 -11.72
CA LEU A 170 14.26 14.09 -12.50
C LEU A 170 14.57 15.11 -13.59
N THR A 171 15.77 15.67 -13.56
CA THR A 171 16.30 16.56 -14.59
C THR A 171 17.36 15.83 -15.39
N VAL A 172 17.06 15.61 -16.66
CA VAL A 172 17.95 14.98 -17.63
C VAL A 172 18.59 16.07 -18.47
N TRP A 173 19.93 16.07 -18.55
CA TRP A 173 20.70 17.08 -19.28
C TRP A 173 21.82 16.43 -20.09
N ALA A 174 22.37 17.18 -21.03
CA ALA A 174 23.51 16.75 -21.84
C ALA A 174 24.53 17.89 -21.95
N SER A 175 25.81 17.53 -22.05
CA SER A 175 26.90 18.51 -22.26
C SER A 175 27.04 18.94 -23.70
N GLU A 176 26.52 18.14 -24.64
CA GLU A 176 26.68 18.34 -26.07
C GLU A 176 25.37 17.99 -26.79
N SER A 177 25.14 18.66 -27.91
CA SER A 177 23.97 18.44 -28.75
C SER A 177 24.14 17.27 -29.70
N CYS A 178 23.01 16.78 -30.19
CA CYS A 178 22.98 16.07 -31.47
C CYS A 178 23.38 17.02 -32.60
N ASN A 179 24.07 16.49 -33.62
CA ASN A 179 24.48 17.18 -34.85
C ASN A 179 23.78 18.54 -35.09
N GLN A 180 24.54 19.64 -35.17
CA GLN A 180 24.02 20.99 -35.49
C GLN A 180 23.03 21.62 -34.47
N ASN A 181 23.18 21.35 -33.17
CA ASN A 181 22.34 21.89 -32.10
C ASN A 181 20.89 21.38 -32.09
N ASP A 182 20.64 20.20 -32.65
CA ASP A 182 19.31 19.58 -32.58
C ASP A 182 19.01 19.12 -31.13
N PRO A 183 17.77 19.30 -30.63
CA PRO A 183 17.37 18.82 -29.31
C PRO A 183 17.46 17.29 -29.18
N ILE A 184 17.73 16.81 -27.97
CA ILE A 184 17.66 15.38 -27.64
C ILE A 184 16.27 15.07 -27.10
N GLU A 185 15.52 14.17 -27.74
CA GLU A 185 14.26 13.65 -27.19
C GLU A 185 14.56 12.59 -26.12
N VAL A 186 13.98 12.76 -24.94
CA VAL A 186 14.11 11.82 -23.82
C VAL A 186 12.75 11.20 -23.54
N ILE A 187 12.71 9.88 -23.40
CA ILE A 187 11.50 9.11 -23.10
C ILE A 187 11.69 8.36 -21.79
N ILE A 188 10.83 8.67 -20.80
CA ILE A 188 10.80 7.99 -19.50
C ILE A 188 9.35 7.65 -19.18
N ASN A 189 9.06 6.36 -18.95
CA ASN A 189 7.70 5.88 -18.69
C ASN A 189 6.66 6.34 -19.73
N GLY A 190 7.07 6.47 -20.99
CA GLY A 190 6.24 6.94 -22.10
C GLY A 190 6.05 8.46 -22.18
N GLN A 191 6.52 9.24 -21.20
CA GLN A 191 6.55 10.70 -21.25
C GLN A 191 7.73 11.17 -22.08
N LYS A 192 7.50 12.15 -22.96
CA LYS A 192 8.50 12.74 -23.85
C LYS A 192 8.84 14.15 -23.40
N GLU A 193 10.12 14.43 -23.23
CA GLU A 193 10.66 15.76 -22.95
C GLU A 193 11.93 15.98 -23.79
N PHE A 194 12.40 17.23 -23.88
CA PHE A 194 13.53 17.59 -24.73
C PHE A 194 14.65 18.26 -23.94
N VAL A 195 15.89 17.90 -24.27
CA VAL A 195 17.08 18.69 -23.89
C VAL A 195 17.39 19.63 -25.05
N GLU A 196 17.16 20.92 -24.83
CA GLU A 196 17.33 22.00 -25.81
C GLU A 196 18.56 22.87 -25.50
N ASN A 197 19.03 22.88 -24.25
CA ASN A 197 20.21 23.60 -23.80
C ASN A 197 21.29 22.63 -23.32
N PHE A 198 22.49 22.80 -23.85
CA PHE A 198 23.64 21.93 -23.57
C PHE A 198 24.63 22.66 -22.66
N THR A 199 24.91 22.08 -21.50
CA THR A 199 25.72 22.72 -20.45
C THR A 199 26.75 21.75 -19.93
N ALA A 200 27.98 22.19 -19.66
CA ALA A 200 29.05 21.29 -19.21
C ALA A 200 28.89 20.81 -17.74
N THR A 201 28.00 21.45 -16.98
CA THR A 201 27.79 21.20 -15.55
C THR A 201 26.33 20.88 -15.28
N ALA A 202 26.07 19.99 -14.31
CA ALA A 202 24.72 19.62 -13.94
C ALA A 202 23.87 20.87 -13.58
N PRO A 203 22.74 21.10 -14.28
CA PRO A 203 21.87 22.23 -14.00
C PRO A 203 20.92 21.94 -12.84
N ASP A 204 20.45 22.95 -12.13
CA ASP A 204 19.45 22.78 -11.06
C ASP A 204 18.19 22.05 -11.56
N CYS A 205 17.49 21.34 -10.68
CA CYS A 205 16.25 20.68 -11.08
C CYS A 205 15.20 21.68 -11.60
N GLY A 206 14.56 21.35 -12.72
CA GLY A 206 13.62 22.24 -13.38
C GLY A 206 14.28 23.32 -14.24
N ALA A 207 15.59 23.28 -14.44
CA ALA A 207 16.28 24.24 -15.30
C ALA A 207 15.72 24.23 -16.73
N GLN A 208 15.62 25.43 -17.30
CA GLN A 208 15.09 25.63 -18.65
C GLN A 208 16.01 25.01 -19.71
N GLY A 209 15.42 24.26 -20.64
CA GLY A 209 16.13 23.57 -21.72
C GLY A 209 16.74 22.24 -21.30
N ALA A 210 16.54 21.78 -20.07
CA ALA A 210 16.71 20.39 -19.68
C ALA A 210 15.37 19.64 -19.77
N ALA A 211 15.42 18.31 -19.93
CA ALA A 211 14.23 17.47 -19.89
C ALA A 211 13.85 17.21 -18.42
N ASN A 212 12.66 17.65 -18.01
CA ASN A 212 12.25 17.65 -16.60
C ASN A 212 11.01 16.77 -16.40
N TYR A 213 11.09 15.84 -15.47
CA TYR A 213 10.01 14.92 -15.13
C TYR A 213 9.66 15.00 -13.65
N THR A 214 8.37 14.91 -13.32
CA THR A 214 7.89 14.64 -11.97
C THR A 214 7.37 13.22 -11.94
N LEU A 215 8.13 12.33 -11.30
CA LEU A 215 7.88 10.88 -11.31
C LEU A 215 7.67 10.37 -9.89
N PRO A 216 6.80 9.35 -9.68
CA PRO A 216 6.79 8.58 -8.44
C PRO A 216 8.19 8.08 -8.08
N ALA A 217 8.52 7.96 -6.80
CA ALA A 217 9.80 7.37 -6.40
C ALA A 217 9.95 5.93 -6.94
N GLY A 218 11.11 5.60 -7.49
CA GLY A 218 11.35 4.29 -8.12
C GLY A 218 12.47 4.27 -9.15
N TYR A 219 12.69 3.12 -9.80
CA TYR A 219 13.70 2.92 -10.83
C TYR A 219 13.09 3.00 -12.24
N TYR A 220 13.63 3.86 -13.09
CA TYR A 220 13.12 4.10 -14.44
C TYR A 220 14.15 3.78 -15.52
N SER A 221 13.68 3.22 -16.63
CA SER A 221 14.47 3.11 -17.86
C SER A 221 14.40 4.43 -18.63
N VAL A 222 15.52 4.82 -19.23
CA VAL A 222 15.64 6.06 -20.00
C VAL A 222 16.03 5.73 -21.43
N THR A 223 15.26 6.25 -22.38
CA THR A 223 15.59 6.20 -23.80
C THR A 223 15.86 7.62 -24.28
N ALA A 224 17.00 7.84 -24.91
CA ALA A 224 17.35 9.11 -25.55
C ALA A 224 17.39 8.92 -27.07
N ILE A 225 16.82 9.86 -27.82
CA ILE A 225 16.79 9.86 -29.28
C ILE A 225 17.48 11.12 -29.77
N CYS A 226 18.44 10.92 -30.66
CA CYS A 226 19.35 11.93 -31.17
C CYS A 226 19.31 11.92 -32.69
N GLY A 227 18.43 12.72 -33.28
CA GLY A 227 18.13 12.65 -34.71
C GLY A 227 17.59 11.27 -35.10
N GLY A 228 18.39 10.48 -35.83
CA GLY A 228 18.04 9.10 -36.22
C GLY A 228 18.50 8.02 -35.24
N ASP A 229 19.38 8.35 -34.30
CA ASP A 229 19.98 7.39 -33.38
C ASP A 229 19.14 7.26 -32.11
N THR A 230 19.03 6.04 -31.58
CA THR A 230 18.30 5.75 -30.34
C THR A 230 19.21 5.00 -29.37
N VAL A 231 19.38 5.55 -28.18
CA VAL A 231 20.17 4.96 -27.11
C VAL A 231 19.26 4.60 -25.94
N ASN A 232 19.30 3.34 -25.53
CA ASN A 232 18.65 2.87 -24.30
C ASN A 232 19.70 2.76 -23.21
N TYR A 233 19.52 3.51 -22.12
CA TYR A 233 20.46 3.48 -21.00
C TYR A 233 20.29 2.16 -20.24
N PRO A 234 21.37 1.36 -20.09
CA PRO A 234 21.28 0.04 -19.48
C PRO A 234 20.99 0.12 -17.98
N ASP A 235 21.49 1.17 -17.33
CA ASP A 235 21.26 1.43 -15.91
C ASP A 235 19.95 2.19 -15.72
N LYS A 236 19.14 1.71 -14.78
CA LYS A 236 17.91 2.40 -14.38
C LYS A 236 18.26 3.58 -13.48
N VAL A 237 17.62 4.72 -13.72
CA VAL A 237 17.74 5.89 -12.84
C VAL A 237 16.81 5.73 -11.63
N LEU A 238 17.35 5.90 -10.43
CA LEU A 238 16.56 5.97 -9.20
C LEU A 238 16.03 7.39 -9.02
N VAL A 239 14.71 7.54 -8.97
CA VAL A 239 14.03 8.76 -8.52
C VAL A 239 13.76 8.62 -7.03
N GLN A 240 14.45 9.40 -6.21
CA GLN A 240 14.21 9.47 -4.78
C GLN A 240 13.00 10.37 -4.46
N PRO A 241 12.19 10.04 -3.44
CA PRO A 241 11.02 10.82 -3.04
C PRO A 241 11.44 12.22 -2.56
N TYR A 242 10.71 13.26 -2.98
CA TYR A 242 10.93 14.66 -2.62
C TYR A 242 12.32 15.22 -2.94
N ALA A 243 13.09 14.50 -3.75
CA ALA A 243 14.45 14.86 -4.10
C ALA A 243 14.55 15.44 -5.51
N CYS A 244 15.63 16.18 -5.73
CA CYS A 244 16.12 16.55 -7.05
C CYS A 244 17.09 15.46 -7.53
N ASN A 245 16.67 14.69 -8.53
CA ASN A 245 17.50 13.67 -9.17
C ASN A 245 18.00 14.24 -10.49
N GLN A 246 19.26 13.97 -10.83
CA GLN A 246 19.87 14.46 -12.06
C GLN A 246 20.49 13.31 -12.82
N LEU A 247 20.35 13.33 -14.15
CA LEU A 247 20.98 12.36 -15.05
C LEU A 247 21.67 13.12 -16.18
N GLN A 248 22.97 12.90 -16.33
CA GLN A 248 23.68 13.34 -17.52
C GLN A 248 23.57 12.27 -18.60
N LEU A 249 23.16 12.66 -19.80
CA LEU A 249 23.29 11.84 -20.99
C LEU A 249 24.75 11.84 -21.44
N LEU A 250 25.34 10.65 -21.50
CA LEU A 250 26.68 10.45 -22.04
C LEU A 250 26.52 10.04 -23.50
N HIS A 251 27.19 10.77 -24.38
CA HIS A 251 27.25 10.46 -25.81
C HIS A 251 28.28 9.36 -26.09
#